data_AF-A0A7L2TJZ0-F1
#
_entry.id   AF-A0A7L2TJZ0-F1
#
_cell.length_a   1.000
_cell.length_b   1.000
_cell.length_c   1.000
_cell.angle_alpha   90.00
_cell.angle_beta   90.00
_cell.angle_gamma   90.00
#
_symmetry.space_group_name_H-M   'P 1'
#
loop_
_entity.id
_entity.type
_entity.pdbx_description
1 polymer ?
#
loop_
_entity_poly.entity_id
_entity_poly.type
_entity_poly.pdbx_seq_one_letter_code
_entity_poly.pdbx_strand_id
1 'polypeptide(L)' 'MEHRFFASIDWQDVVQRKLVPPFWLQVTSEVDTWYFDKEFMAQRITITPPRHVGT' A
#
# COMPACT_ATOMS: atom_id res chain seq x y z
N MET A 1 24.00 -0.69 3.14
CA MET A 1 23.53 0.06 1.94
C MET A 1 24.67 0.36 0.96
N GLU A 2 25.79 -0.37 1.02
CA GLU A 2 27.04 -0.03 0.33
C GLU A 2 27.31 -0.85 -0.94
N HIS A 3 26.40 -1.76 -1.31
CA HIS A 3 26.56 -2.54 -2.52
C HIS A 3 26.57 -1.62 -3.76
N ARG A 4 27.50 -1.84 -4.71
CA ARG A 4 27.71 -0.97 -5.88
C ARG A 4 26.44 -0.69 -6.68
N PHE A 5 25.50 -1.63 -6.70
CA PHE A 5 24.19 -1.46 -7.32
C PHE A 5 23.43 -0.20 -6.82
N PHE A 6 23.62 0.17 -5.55
CA PHE A 6 22.93 1.30 -4.92
C PHE A 6 23.78 2.58 -4.83
N ALA A 7 24.91 2.64 -5.51
CA ALA A 7 25.84 3.77 -5.40
C ALA A 7 25.24 5.13 -5.82
N SER A 8 24.19 5.12 -6.65
CA SER A 8 23.46 6.33 -7.07
C SER A 8 22.34 6.75 -6.12
N ILE A 9 22.07 5.99 -5.06
CA ILE A 9 20.96 6.25 -4.15
C ILE A 9 21.46 7.01 -2.92
N ASP A 10 20.94 8.22 -2.71
CA ASP A 10 20.99 8.86 -1.40
C ASP A 10 19.90 8.25 -0.50
N TRP A 11 20.33 7.44 0.45
CA TRP A 11 19.42 6.73 1.35
C TRP A 11 18.75 7.63 2.38
N GLN A 12 19.34 8.77 2.72
CA GLN A 12 18.70 9.75 3.59
C GLN A 12 17.48 10.34 2.90
N ASP A 13 17.59 10.64 1.60
CA ASP A 13 16.48 11.16 0.81
C ASP A 13 15.39 10.12 0.55
N VAL A 14 15.74 8.82 0.44
CA VAL A 14 14.76 7.72 0.43
C VAL A 14 13.94 7.70 1.71
N VAL A 15 14.61 7.69 2.88
CA VAL A 15 13.95 7.64 4.19
C VAL A 15 13.08 8.87 4.43
N GLN A 16 13.54 10.03 3.99
CA GLN A 16 12.80 11.29 4.10
C GLN A 16 11.74 11.50 3.01
N ARG A 17 11.53 10.50 2.12
CA ARG A 17 10.56 10.55 1.00
C ARG A 17 10.75 11.75 0.07
N LYS A 18 11.99 12.17 -0.15
CA LYS A 18 12.33 13.30 -1.04
C LYS A 18 12.55 12.88 -2.49
N LEU A 19 12.97 11.63 -2.71
CA LEU A 19 13.12 11.11 -4.06
C LEU A 19 11.74 10.93 -4.70
N VAL A 20 11.62 11.36 -5.96
CA VAL A 20 10.44 11.12 -6.79
C VAL A 20 10.36 9.63 -7.11
N PRO A 21 9.26 8.93 -6.76
CA PRO A 21 9.04 7.55 -7.18
C PRO A 21 9.08 7.43 -8.72
N PRO A 22 9.67 6.35 -9.25
CA PRO A 22 9.72 6.12 -10.70
C PRO A 22 8.35 5.81 -11.31
N PHE A 23 7.36 5.48 -10.48
CA PHE A 23 6.00 5.17 -10.90
C PHE A 23 4.99 5.84 -9.97
N TRP A 24 4.08 6.58 -10.59
CA TRP A 24 2.96 7.22 -9.93
C TRP A 24 1.67 6.50 -10.36
N LEU A 25 0.99 5.91 -9.40
CA LEU A 25 -0.34 5.33 -9.62
C LEU A 25 -1.33 6.46 -9.94
N GLN A 26 -2.25 6.21 -10.88
CA GLN A 26 -3.30 7.17 -11.21
C GLN A 26 -4.45 7.02 -10.21
N VAL A 27 -4.69 8.05 -9.41
CA VAL A 27 -5.82 8.10 -8.47
C VAL A 27 -6.86 9.05 -9.04
N THR A 28 -8.05 8.52 -9.33
CA THR A 28 -9.13 9.24 -10.04
C THR A 28 -10.12 9.91 -9.10
N SER A 29 -10.20 9.47 -7.84
CA SER A 29 -11.08 10.03 -6.81
C SER A 29 -10.58 9.73 -5.40
N GLU A 30 -11.13 10.41 -4.39
CA GLU A 30 -10.79 10.17 -2.97
C GLU A 30 -11.11 8.74 -2.52
N VAL A 31 -12.10 8.10 -3.13
CA VAL A 31 -12.55 6.74 -2.83
C VAL A 31 -12.10 5.73 -3.90
N ASP A 32 -11.05 6.04 -4.66
CA ASP A 32 -10.57 5.17 -5.72
C ASP A 32 -10.01 3.86 -5.15
N THR A 33 -10.62 2.76 -5.53
CA THR A 33 -10.24 1.41 -5.12
C THR A 33 -9.69 0.55 -6.28
N TRP A 34 -9.36 1.13 -7.44
CA TRP A 34 -8.96 0.38 -8.64
C TRP A 34 -7.77 -0.58 -8.43
N TYR A 35 -6.86 -0.24 -7.50
CA TYR A 35 -5.67 -1.03 -7.19
C TYR A 35 -5.84 -2.01 -6.02
N PHE A 36 -7.06 -2.11 -5.46
CA PHE A 36 -7.41 -3.16 -4.50
C PHE A 36 -7.88 -4.42 -5.25
N ASP A 37 -7.75 -5.58 -4.62
CA ASP A 37 -8.27 -6.81 -5.22
C ASP A 37 -9.80 -6.73 -5.37
N LYS A 38 -10.28 -7.10 -6.55
CA LYS A 38 -11.69 -7.15 -6.88
C LYS A 38 -12.44 -8.12 -5.97
N GLU A 39 -11.79 -9.19 -5.51
CA GLU A 39 -12.37 -10.14 -4.58
C GLU A 39 -12.83 -9.45 -3.29
N PHE A 40 -12.04 -8.52 -2.75
CA PHE A 40 -12.38 -7.78 -1.53
C PHE A 40 -13.34 -6.62 -1.80
N MET A 41 -13.25 -5.96 -2.95
CA MET A 41 -14.20 -4.89 -3.32
C MET A 41 -15.63 -5.39 -3.54
N ALA A 42 -15.79 -6.64 -3.99
CA ALA A 42 -17.11 -7.25 -4.19
C ALA A 42 -17.78 -7.70 -2.87
N GLN A 43 -17.03 -7.71 -1.76
CA GLN A 43 -17.55 -8.11 -0.46
C GLN A 43 -18.40 -7.00 0.18
N ARG A 44 -19.37 -7.42 0.98
CA ARG A 44 -20.19 -6.50 1.76
C ARG A 44 -19.34 -5.91 2.89
N ILE A 45 -19.41 -4.60 3.07
CA ILE A 45 -18.76 -3.92 4.20
C ILE A 45 -19.56 -4.26 5.47
N THR A 46 -19.14 -5.30 6.17
CA THR A 46 -19.76 -5.77 7.42
C THR A 46 -18.70 -6.25 8.40
N ILE A 47 -18.95 -6.03 9.68
CA ILE A 47 -18.13 -6.61 10.74
C ILE A 47 -18.62 -8.03 10.97
N THR A 48 -17.74 -9.02 10.88
CA THR A 48 -18.06 -10.41 11.22
C THR A 48 -18.32 -10.51 12.72
N PRO A 49 -19.49 -11.01 13.18
CA PRO A 49 -19.76 -11.19 14.61
C PRO A 49 -18.72 -12.11 15.28
N PRO A 50 -18.33 -11.86 16.54
CA PRO A 50 -17.41 -12.72 17.26
C PRO A 50 -18.01 -14.12 17.46
N ARG A 51 -17.19 -15.17 17.30
CA ARG A 51 -17.62 -16.54 17.62
C ARG A 51 -17.82 -16.66 19.13
N HIS A 52 -19.03 -17.01 19.56
CA HIS A 52 -19.25 -17.43 20.94
C HIS A 52 -18.54 -18.78 21.15
N VAL A 53 -17.43 -18.78 21.90
CA VAL A 53 -16.89 -20.01 22.47
C VAL A 53 -17.80 -20.37 23.63
N GLY A 54 -18.70 -21.33 23.43
CA GLY A 54 -19.58 -21.82 24.48
C GLY A 54 -18.77 -22.39 25.64
N THR A 55 -19.02 -21.88 26.84
CA THR A 55 -18.64 -22.51 28.11
C THR A 55 -19.52 -23.70 28.41
#